data_AF-A0A2E4YBL3-F1
#
_entry.id   AF-A0A2E4YBL3-F1
#
_cell.length_a   1.000
_cell.length_b   1.000
_cell.length_c   1.000
_cell.angle_alpha   90.00
_cell.angle_beta   90.00
_cell.angle_gamma   90.00
#
_symmetry.space_group_name_H-M   'P 1'
#
loop_
_entity.id
_entity.type
_entity.pdbx_description
1 polymer ?
#
loop_
_entity_poly.entity_id
_entity_poly.type
_entity_poly.pdbx_seq_one_letter_code
_entity_poly.pdbx_strand_id
1 'polypeptide(L)'
;MTLVLKDRVKETTITTGTGTYTLAGALTGFEPFSQVGDGNTTYYTCTDGTDFETGIGTFTLSGTTLARTTILQSSNSDNAVSWSAGTRTIFCTLPAEKMIFKDATGATGFATVDDATALAIALG
;
A
#
# COMPACT_ATOMS: atom_id res chain seq x y z
N MET A 1 -5.86 -14.18 -3.28
CA MET A 1 -5.35 -12.81 -3.08
C MET A 1 -4.40 -12.48 -4.21
N THR A 2 -4.76 -11.52 -5.04
CA THR A 2 -3.85 -10.91 -6.01
C THR A 2 -3.49 -9.51 -5.53
N LEU A 3 -2.26 -9.07 -5.78
CA LEU A 3 -1.87 -7.67 -5.59
C LEU A 3 -2.44 -6.83 -6.73
N VAL A 4 -3.24 -5.83 -6.39
CA VAL A 4 -3.89 -4.93 -7.34
C VAL A 4 -3.37 -3.51 -7.08
N LEU A 5 -2.81 -2.89 -8.11
CA LEU A 5 -2.37 -1.50 -8.10
C LEU A 5 -3.44 -0.63 -8.74
N LYS A 6 -3.79 0.48 -8.08
CA LYS A 6 -4.79 1.43 -8.55
C LYS A 6 -4.31 2.86 -8.41
N ASP A 7 -4.61 3.65 -9.42
CA ASP A 7 -4.37 5.08 -9.40
C ASP A 7 -5.51 5.80 -8.69
N ARG A 8 -5.16 6.91 -8.03
CA ARG A 8 -6.11 7.85 -7.43
C ARG A 8 -7.12 7.21 -6.48
N VAL A 9 -6.75 6.14 -5.78
CA VAL A 9 -7.56 5.61 -4.67
C VAL A 9 -7.17 6.30 -3.36
N LYS A 10 -8.13 6.96 -2.72
CA LYS A 10 -7.92 7.70 -1.46
C LYS A 10 -9.23 7.86 -0.69
N GLU A 11 -9.16 7.54 0.59
CA GLU A 11 -10.26 7.62 1.55
C GLU A 11 -9.77 8.19 2.89
N THR A 12 -10.69 8.33 3.85
CA THR A 12 -10.36 8.60 5.25
C THR A 12 -10.67 7.41 6.14
N THR A 13 -10.00 7.37 7.30
CA THR A 13 -10.26 6.43 8.37
C THR A 13 -10.17 7.12 9.73
N ILE A 14 -10.92 6.63 10.71
CA ILE A 14 -10.91 7.12 12.10
C ILE A 14 -10.42 6.05 13.10
N THR A 15 -9.83 4.96 12.60
CA THR A 15 -9.71 3.67 13.29
C THR A 15 -9.20 3.61 14.74
N THR A 16 -8.41 4.49 15.34
CA THR A 16 -7.66 4.24 16.62
C THR A 16 -6.90 2.89 16.79
N GLY A 17 -5.82 2.91 17.58
CA GLY A 17 -4.99 1.73 17.86
C GLY A 17 -4.33 1.10 16.61
N THR A 18 -3.99 -0.18 16.71
CA THR A 18 -3.28 -0.94 15.67
C THR A 18 -4.18 -1.83 14.81
N GLY A 19 -5.50 -1.76 15.02
CA GLY A 19 -6.47 -2.61 14.33
C GLY A 19 -6.70 -2.27 12.86
N THR A 20 -7.54 -3.08 12.22
CA THR A 20 -8.02 -2.92 10.84
C THR A 20 -8.55 -1.51 10.57
N TYR A 21 -8.24 -0.98 9.39
CA TYR A 21 -8.78 0.30 8.96
C TYR A 21 -10.24 0.16 8.51
N THR A 22 -11.12 0.94 9.10
CA THR A 22 -12.47 1.17 8.57
C THR A 22 -12.41 2.35 7.62
N LEU A 23 -12.87 2.16 6.39
CA LEU A 23 -12.79 3.14 5.32
C LEU A 23 -14.10 3.91 5.20
N ALA A 24 -14.02 5.24 5.13
CA ALA A 24 -15.17 6.14 5.21
C ALA A 24 -15.72 6.61 3.86
N GLY A 25 -15.20 6.08 2.74
CA GLY A 25 -15.55 6.48 1.38
C GLY A 25 -14.50 7.37 0.71
N ALA A 26 -14.61 7.45 -0.61
CA ALA A 26 -13.69 8.21 -1.47
C ALA A 26 -13.68 9.70 -1.14
N LEU A 27 -12.48 10.29 -1.10
CA LEU A 27 -12.33 11.74 -1.11
C LEU A 27 -12.75 12.32 -2.47
N THR A 28 -13.21 13.57 -2.50
CA THR A 28 -13.62 14.25 -3.73
C THR A 28 -12.52 14.19 -4.79
N GLY A 29 -12.86 13.67 -5.97
CA GLY A 29 -11.95 13.51 -7.10
C GLY A 29 -11.03 12.28 -7.03
N PHE A 30 -11.27 11.36 -6.09
CA PHE A 30 -10.58 10.08 -5.95
C PHE A 30 -11.57 8.91 -6.10
N GLU A 31 -11.02 7.73 -6.35
CA GLU A 31 -11.74 6.46 -6.37
C GLU A 31 -11.74 5.80 -4.98
N PRO A 32 -12.74 4.97 -4.66
CA PRO A 32 -12.75 4.19 -3.43
C PRO A 32 -11.82 2.96 -3.50
N PHE A 33 -11.42 2.42 -2.34
CA PHE A 33 -10.69 1.16 -2.22
C PHE A 33 -11.48 -0.04 -2.73
N SER A 34 -12.81 0.06 -2.90
CA SER A 34 -13.59 -0.98 -3.57
C SER A 34 -13.12 -1.29 -4.98
N GLN A 35 -12.40 -0.37 -5.64
CA GLN A 35 -11.75 -0.62 -6.93
C GLN A 35 -10.65 -1.70 -6.85
N VAL A 36 -10.05 -1.94 -5.69
CA VAL A 36 -9.06 -3.01 -5.46
C VAL A 36 -9.69 -4.40 -5.63
N GLY A 37 -11.00 -4.52 -5.36
CA GLY A 37 -11.74 -5.77 -5.41
C GLY A 37 -11.67 -6.56 -4.10
N ASP A 38 -12.76 -7.26 -3.80
CA ASP A 38 -12.92 -7.98 -2.53
C ASP A 38 -11.89 -9.11 -2.37
N GLY A 39 -11.25 -9.18 -1.20
CA GLY A 39 -10.23 -10.18 -0.88
C GLY A 39 -8.90 -9.99 -1.61
N ASN A 40 -8.68 -8.88 -2.31
CA ASN A 40 -7.39 -8.57 -2.94
C ASN A 40 -6.51 -7.73 -2.02
N THR A 41 -5.21 -7.72 -2.32
CA THR A 41 -4.25 -6.84 -1.65
C THR A 41 -3.94 -5.61 -2.48
N THR A 42 -3.58 -4.53 -1.81
CA THR A 42 -2.98 -3.33 -2.40
C THR A 42 -1.88 -2.82 -1.49
N TYR A 43 -0.97 -2.03 -2.03
CA TYR A 43 -0.16 -1.16 -1.20
C TYR A 43 -1.00 0.02 -0.72
N TYR A 44 -0.77 0.46 0.51
CA TYR A 44 -1.40 1.64 1.07
C TYR A 44 -0.39 2.47 1.85
N THR A 45 -0.69 3.76 2.00
CA THR A 45 -0.16 4.60 3.06
C THR A 45 -1.31 5.17 3.86
N CYS A 46 -1.23 5.12 5.19
CA CYS A 46 -2.12 5.83 6.10
C CYS A 46 -1.31 6.89 6.88
N THR A 47 -1.84 8.09 7.02
CA THR A 47 -1.18 9.18 7.74
C THR A 47 -2.18 10.16 8.36
N ASP A 48 -1.83 10.73 9.50
CA ASP A 48 -2.54 11.86 10.12
C ASP A 48 -1.84 13.21 9.89
N GLY A 49 -0.80 13.23 9.04
CA GLY A 49 0.06 14.40 8.78
C GLY A 49 1.26 14.52 9.71
N THR A 50 1.33 13.73 10.78
CA THR A 50 2.47 13.62 11.69
C THR A 50 3.07 12.22 11.62
N ASP A 51 2.26 11.22 11.92
CA ASP A 51 2.60 9.81 11.86
C ASP A 51 2.19 9.22 10.51
N PHE A 52 2.90 8.17 10.10
CA PHE A 52 2.61 7.45 8.87
C PHE A 52 2.91 5.97 8.98
N GLU A 53 2.18 5.20 8.18
CA GLU A 53 2.42 3.78 7.98
C GLU A 53 2.20 3.46 6.50
N THR A 54 3.17 2.82 5.86
CA THR A 54 3.07 2.27 4.51
C THR A 54 3.13 0.76 4.60
N GLY A 55 2.20 0.08 3.93
CA GLY A 55 2.00 -1.35 4.11
C GLY A 55 1.34 -2.04 2.92
N ILE A 56 1.20 -3.35 3.05
CA ILE A 56 0.33 -4.19 2.23
C ILE A 56 -0.95 -4.39 3.01
N GLY A 57 -2.08 -4.00 2.41
CA GLY A 57 -3.39 -4.16 3.02
C GLY A 57 -4.28 -5.11 2.22
N THR A 58 -5.07 -5.93 2.91
CA THR A 58 -6.12 -6.76 2.29
C THR A 58 -7.45 -6.03 2.39
N PHE A 59 -8.07 -5.75 1.24
CA PHE A 59 -9.37 -5.10 1.18
C PHE A 59 -10.50 -6.13 1.34
N THR A 60 -11.46 -5.81 2.20
CA THR A 60 -12.70 -6.58 2.36
C THR A 60 -13.89 -5.66 2.09
N LEU A 61 -14.71 -6.03 1.10
CA LEU A 61 -15.86 -5.25 0.67
C LEU A 61 -16.95 -5.23 1.74
N SER A 62 -17.21 -6.38 2.37
CA SER A 62 -18.13 -6.47 3.50
C SER A 62 -17.57 -5.69 4.69
N GLY A 63 -18.13 -4.52 4.94
CA GLY A 63 -17.69 -3.59 5.99
C GLY A 63 -16.62 -2.58 5.55
N THR A 64 -16.26 -2.55 4.26
CA THR A 64 -15.32 -1.58 3.65
C THR A 64 -14.09 -1.38 4.52
N THR A 65 -13.32 -2.46 4.70
CA THR A 65 -12.15 -2.47 5.59
C THR A 65 -10.87 -2.78 4.84
N LEU A 66 -9.75 -2.30 5.36
CA LEU A 66 -8.41 -2.67 4.94
C LEU A 66 -7.63 -3.25 6.13
N ALA A 67 -7.42 -4.56 6.12
CA ALA A 67 -6.61 -5.23 7.13
C ALA A 67 -5.13 -4.92 6.90
N ARG A 68 -4.38 -4.65 7.98
CA ARG A 68 -2.92 -4.40 7.92
C ARG A 68 -2.17 -5.72 7.80
N THR A 69 -1.94 -6.18 6.58
CA THR A 69 -1.34 -7.51 6.32
C THR A 69 0.17 -7.51 6.55
N THR A 70 0.85 -6.45 6.14
CA THR A 70 2.29 -6.28 6.37
C THR A 70 2.61 -4.80 6.48
N ILE A 71 3.38 -4.42 7.50
CA ILE A 71 3.94 -3.07 7.59
C ILE A 71 5.30 -3.08 6.93
N LEU A 72 5.49 -2.15 5.99
CA LEU A 72 6.72 -2.04 5.19
C LEU A 72 7.61 -0.92 5.74
N GLN A 73 7.01 0.22 6.07
CA GLN A 73 7.70 1.34 6.68
C GLN A 73 6.74 2.13 7.56
N SER A 74 7.17 2.59 8.73
CA SER A 74 6.33 3.44 9.58
C SER A 74 7.10 4.39 10.49
N SER A 75 6.40 5.37 11.06
CA SER A 75 6.94 6.23 12.12
C SER A 75 7.10 5.52 13.48
N ASN A 76 6.75 4.24 13.57
CA ASN A 76 6.83 3.43 14.79
C ASN A 76 7.87 2.29 14.66
N SER A 77 9.07 2.63 14.18
CA SER A 77 10.15 1.67 13.94
C SER A 77 9.70 0.48 13.08
N ASP A 78 8.99 0.80 12.00
CA ASP A 78 8.42 -0.15 11.03
C ASP A 78 7.38 -1.13 11.62
N ASN A 79 6.86 -0.86 12.81
CA ASN A 79 5.71 -1.58 13.38
C ASN A 79 4.38 -0.88 13.05
N ALA A 80 3.27 -1.55 13.33
CA ALA A 80 1.95 -0.94 13.19
C ALA A 80 1.85 0.32 14.07
N VAL A 81 1.42 1.43 13.48
CA VAL A 81 1.18 2.68 14.22
C VAL A 81 -0.07 2.53 15.07
N SER A 82 0.05 2.83 16.37
CA SER A 82 -1.08 2.89 17.28
C SER A 82 -1.73 4.27 17.22
N TRP A 83 -2.78 4.40 16.43
CA TRP A 83 -3.40 5.70 16.17
C TRP A 83 -4.16 6.24 17.38
N SER A 84 -4.03 7.54 17.64
CA SER A 84 -4.93 8.27 18.51
C SER A 84 -6.30 8.51 17.84
N ALA A 85 -7.23 9.12 18.58
CA ALA A 85 -8.49 9.59 18.01
C ALA A 85 -8.23 10.72 17.01
N GLY A 86 -8.88 10.66 15.85
CA GLY A 86 -8.71 11.65 14.79
C GLY A 86 -8.92 11.07 13.41
N THR A 87 -9.08 11.97 12.43
CA THR A 87 -9.27 11.61 11.02
C THR A 87 -7.92 11.50 10.33
N ARG A 88 -7.77 10.49 9.47
CA ARG A 88 -6.51 10.13 8.84
C ARG A 88 -6.78 9.82 7.39
N THR A 89 -5.82 10.17 6.54
CA THR A 89 -5.92 9.92 5.11
C THR A 89 -5.26 8.60 4.80
N ILE A 90 -5.95 7.74 4.05
CA ILE A 90 -5.44 6.46 3.58
C ILE A 90 -5.58 6.38 2.06
N PHE A 91 -4.54 5.94 1.37
CA PHE A 91 -4.52 5.93 -0.10
C PHE A 91 -3.63 4.84 -0.67
N CYS A 92 -3.92 4.40 -1.90
CA CYS A 92 -3.02 3.50 -2.63
C CYS A 92 -1.73 4.23 -2.99
N THR A 93 -0.60 3.56 -2.78
CA THR A 93 0.74 4.09 -3.05
C THR A 93 1.60 3.08 -3.80
N LEU A 94 2.81 3.49 -4.20
CA LEU A 94 3.85 2.60 -4.68
C LEU A 94 5.03 2.68 -3.70
N PRO A 95 5.19 1.71 -2.79
CA PRO A 95 6.27 1.75 -1.80
C PRO A 95 7.61 1.50 -2.50
N ALA A 96 8.59 2.36 -2.25
CA ALA A 96 9.89 2.33 -2.92
C ALA A 96 10.60 0.96 -2.80
N GLU A 97 10.46 0.29 -1.66
CA GLU A 97 10.99 -1.06 -1.41
C GLU A 97 10.41 -2.17 -2.30
N LYS A 98 9.31 -1.91 -3.02
CA LYS A 98 8.69 -2.83 -3.98
C LYS A 98 8.83 -2.37 -5.43
N MET A 99 9.47 -1.22 -5.67
CA MET A 99 9.61 -0.66 -7.00
C MET A 99 10.87 -1.17 -7.70
N ILE A 100 10.76 -1.35 -9.01
CA ILE A 100 11.92 -1.51 -9.91
C ILE A 100 12.22 -0.13 -10.49
N PHE A 101 13.42 0.37 -10.27
CA PHE A 101 13.85 1.69 -10.75
C PHE A 101 15.31 1.65 -11.25
N LYS A 102 15.68 2.65 -12.07
CA LYS A 102 17.05 2.84 -12.53
C LYS A 102 17.87 3.56 -11.46
N ASP A 103 19.10 3.12 -11.25
CA ASP A 103 20.06 3.83 -10.42
C ASP A 103 20.59 5.10 -11.12
N ALA A 104 21.48 5.83 -10.44
CA ALA A 104 22.08 7.07 -10.96
C ALA A 104 22.88 6.88 -12.27
N THR A 105 23.26 5.65 -12.60
CA THR A 105 23.98 5.30 -13.84
C THR A 105 23.03 4.87 -14.97
N GLY A 106 21.72 4.80 -14.68
CA GLY A 106 20.70 4.37 -15.63
C GLY A 106 20.49 2.85 -15.67
N ALA A 107 21.14 2.09 -14.79
CA ALA A 107 21.01 0.64 -14.72
C ALA A 107 19.83 0.24 -13.82
N THR A 108 19.01 -0.71 -14.25
CA THR A 108 18.04 -1.39 -13.38
C THR A 108 18.70 -2.62 -12.77
N GLY A 109 18.84 -2.65 -11.45
CA GLY A 109 19.33 -3.83 -10.75
C GLY A 109 18.24 -4.89 -10.66
N PHE A 110 18.27 -5.89 -11.52
CA PHE A 110 17.55 -7.14 -11.29
C PHE A 110 18.48 -8.08 -10.53
N ALA A 111 18.12 -8.46 -9.30
CA ALA A 111 18.80 -9.57 -8.65
C ALA A 111 18.48 -10.83 -9.47
N THR A 112 19.48 -11.41 -10.14
CA THR A 112 19.32 -12.69 -10.83
C THR A 112 19.06 -13.76 -9.78
N VAL A 113 17.78 -14.04 -9.52
CA VAL A 113 17.37 -15.29 -8.92
C VAL A 113 17.38 -16.33 -10.05
N ASP A 114 18.54 -16.95 -10.22
CA ASP A 114 18.72 -18.31 -10.75
C ASP A 114 18.85 -18.56 -12.27
N ASP A 115 18.67 -17.59 -13.18
CA ASP A 115 19.01 -17.83 -14.59
C ASP A 115 19.25 -16.55 -15.41
N ALA A 116 20.46 -16.38 -15.96
CA ALA A 116 20.78 -15.28 -16.86
C ALA A 116 19.98 -15.34 -18.19
N THR A 117 19.47 -16.51 -18.57
CA THR A 117 18.68 -16.68 -19.80
C THR A 117 17.24 -16.18 -19.67
N ALA A 118 16.67 -16.14 -18.47
CA ALA A 118 15.33 -15.59 -18.22
C ALA A 118 15.26 -14.08 -18.50
N LEU A 119 16.35 -13.35 -18.26
CA LEU A 119 16.45 -11.92 -18.57
C LEU A 119 16.55 -11.65 -20.08
N ALA A 120 17.17 -12.54 -20.85
CA ALA A 120 17.27 -12.41 -22.31
C ALA A 120 15.91 -12.52 -23.01
N ILE A 121 14.94 -13.23 -22.42
CA ILE A 121 13.56 -13.30 -22.91
C ILE A 121 12.74 -12.11 -22.41
N ALA A 122 13.00 -11.61 -21.20
CA ALA A 122 12.27 -10.48 -20.62
C ALA A 122 12.63 -9.11 -21.25
N LEU A 123 13.81 -9.02 -21.88
CA LEU A 123 14.31 -7.86 -22.61
C LEU A 123 14.31 -8.05 -24.13
N GLY A 124 13.82 -9.19 -24.61
CA GLY A 124 13.72 -9.55 -26.03
C GLY A 124 12.53 -8.89 -26.73
#